data_AF-A0A2K2DVJ5-F1
#
_entry.id   AF-A0A2K2DVJ5-F1
#
_cell.length_a   1.000
_cell.length_b   1.000
_cell.length_c   1.000
_cell.angle_alpha   90.00
_cell.angle_beta   90.00
_cell.angle_gamma   90.00
#
_symmetry.space_group_name_H-M   'P 1'
#
loop_
_entity.id
_entity.type
_entity.pdbx_description
1 polymer ?
#
loop_
_entity_poly.entity_id
_entity_poly.type
_entity_poly.pdbx_seq_one_letter_code
_entity_poly.pdbx_strand_id
1 'polypeptide(L)'
;MEPPPLPPLGAGTVLEHRSASGEERHRIERVARFVARDRDGELAEALLLRLLRITRNGRRWGFLAHDHPLHPYYLQQKVSEQCRILRPRHNAIGR
;
A
#
# COMPACT_ATOMS: atom_id res chain seq x y z
N MET A 1 41.47 -20.50 -30.06
CA MET A 1 41.01 -20.69 -28.67
C MET A 1 40.50 -19.34 -28.20
N GLU A 2 39.20 -19.13 -28.27
CA GLU A 2 38.53 -17.89 -27.87
C GLU A 2 38.07 -18.02 -26.41
N PRO A 3 38.28 -17.02 -25.54
CA PRO A 3 37.83 -17.09 -24.15
C PRO A 3 36.29 -17.00 -24.07
N PRO A 4 35.65 -17.65 -23.07
CA PRO A 4 34.19 -17.62 -22.95
C PRO A 4 33.69 -16.20 -22.62
N PRO A 5 32.53 -15.78 -23.14
CA PRO A 5 31.96 -14.47 -22.84
C PRO A 5 31.58 -14.38 -21.36
N LEU A 6 31.99 -13.28 -20.72
CA LEU A 6 31.60 -12.94 -19.35
C LEU A 6 30.07 -12.66 -19.29
N PRO A 7 29.37 -13.06 -18.21
CA PRO A 7 27.95 -12.76 -18.06
C PRO A 7 27.73 -11.24 -17.90
N PRO A 8 26.59 -10.70 -18.36
CA PRO A 8 26.29 -9.29 -18.21
C PRO A 8 26.10 -8.94 -16.73
N LEU A 9 26.97 -8.06 -16.22
CA LEU A 9 26.81 -7.31 -14.97
C LEU A 9 25.60 -6.36 -15.09
N GLY A 10 24.40 -6.93 -15.05
CA GLY A 10 23.15 -6.19 -15.20
C GLY A 10 21.88 -6.96 -14.86
N ALA A 11 21.99 -8.25 -14.51
CA ALA A 11 20.84 -9.12 -14.22
C ALA A 11 20.43 -9.13 -12.73
N GLY A 12 20.79 -8.10 -11.96
CA GLY A 12 20.59 -8.07 -10.50
C GLY A 12 19.43 -7.20 -9.99
N THR A 13 18.92 -6.23 -10.77
CA THR A 13 18.08 -5.16 -10.18
C THR A 13 16.70 -4.96 -10.82
N VAL A 14 16.41 -5.62 -11.93
CA VAL A 14 15.14 -5.41 -12.66
C VAL A 14 14.02 -6.35 -12.20
N LEU A 15 14.36 -7.53 -11.65
CA LEU A 15 13.37 -8.49 -11.14
C LEU A 15 12.92 -8.20 -9.71
N GLU A 16 13.71 -7.50 -8.88
CA GLU A 16 13.24 -7.06 -7.55
C GLU A 16 12.20 -5.91 -7.62
N HIS A 17 12.19 -5.12 -8.71
CA HIS A 17 11.20 -4.06 -8.88
C HIS A 17 9.82 -4.54 -9.37
N ARG A 18 9.68 -5.80 -9.80
CA ARG A 18 8.40 -6.34 -10.29
C ARG A 18 7.64 -7.18 -9.27
N SER A 19 8.32 -7.76 -8.28
CA SER A 19 7.67 -8.45 -7.16
C SER A 19 7.11 -7.49 -6.11
N ALA A 20 7.50 -6.21 -6.16
CA ALA A 20 6.92 -5.16 -5.32
C ALA A 20 5.43 -4.88 -5.65
N SER A 21 4.98 -5.02 -6.90
CA SER A 21 3.70 -4.41 -7.29
C SER A 21 2.44 -5.10 -6.74
N GLY A 22 2.43 -6.42 -6.58
CA GLY A 22 1.22 -7.16 -6.14
C GLY A 22 1.03 -7.16 -4.62
N GLU A 23 2.04 -7.61 -3.89
CA GLU A 23 2.00 -7.71 -2.43
C GLU A 23 1.98 -6.33 -1.75
N GLU A 24 2.67 -5.34 -2.31
CA GLU A 24 2.67 -3.98 -1.78
C GLU A 24 1.32 -3.31 -1.96
N ARG A 25 0.70 -3.45 -3.14
CA ARG A 25 -0.68 -2.97 -3.37
C ARG A 25 -1.66 -3.66 -2.44
N HIS A 26 -1.57 -4.98 -2.29
CA HIS A 26 -2.44 -5.72 -1.38
C HIS A 26 -2.26 -5.26 0.08
N ARG A 27 -1.03 -4.94 0.49
CA ARG A 27 -0.75 -4.36 1.81
C ARG A 27 -1.39 -2.99 1.97
N ILE A 28 -1.22 -2.10 0.99
CA ILE A 28 -1.83 -0.76 0.99
C ILE A 28 -3.34 -0.86 1.11
N GLU A 29 -3.98 -1.75 0.35
CA GLU A 29 -5.43 -2.00 0.41
C GLU A 29 -5.88 -2.51 1.78
N ARG A 30 -5.13 -3.42 2.41
CA ARG A 30 -5.46 -3.90 3.77
C ARG A 30 -5.39 -2.77 4.79
N VAL A 31 -4.39 -1.90 4.70
CA VAL A 31 -4.28 -0.74 5.60
C VAL A 31 -5.37 0.28 5.33
N ALA A 32 -5.65 0.59 4.07
CA ALA A 32 -6.74 1.48 3.68
C ALA A 32 -8.08 0.98 4.20
N ARG A 33 -8.38 -0.32 4.08
CA ARG A 33 -9.57 -0.96 4.66
C ARG A 33 -9.63 -0.85 6.17
N PHE A 34 -8.49 -1.06 6.85
CA PHE A 34 -8.44 -0.99 8.30
C PHE A 34 -8.73 0.43 8.80
N VAL A 35 -8.04 1.42 8.22
CA VAL A 35 -8.19 2.84 8.57
C VAL A 35 -9.59 3.36 8.21
N ALA A 36 -10.16 2.94 7.07
CA ALA A 36 -11.48 3.36 6.62
C ALA A 36 -12.63 2.82 7.48
N ARG A 37 -12.46 1.65 8.12
CA ARG A 37 -13.48 1.02 8.98
C ARG A 37 -13.54 1.60 10.38
N ASP A 38 -12.44 2.19 10.82
CA ASP A 38 -12.38 2.82 12.12
C ASP A 38 -13.19 4.12 12.09
N ARG A 39 -14.14 4.28 13.02
CA ARG A 39 -14.95 5.51 13.13
C ARG A 39 -14.06 6.73 13.40
N ASP A 40 -12.90 6.49 14.00
CA ASP A 40 -11.83 7.45 14.26
C ASP A 40 -10.62 7.12 13.37
N GLY A 41 -10.82 6.91 12.07
CA GLY A 41 -9.77 6.58 11.10
C GLY A 41 -8.51 7.47 11.18
N GLU A 42 -8.67 8.72 11.63
CA GLU A 42 -7.56 9.63 11.93
C GLU A 42 -6.61 9.12 13.02
N LEU A 43 -7.11 8.46 14.07
CA LEU A 43 -6.30 7.91 15.16
C LEU A 43 -5.48 6.71 14.68
N ALA A 44 -6.08 5.80 13.91
CA ALA A 44 -5.39 4.65 13.35
C ALA A 44 -4.27 5.08 12.40
N GLU A 45 -4.54 6.07 11.54
CA GLU A 45 -3.55 6.64 10.63
C GLU A 45 -2.42 7.35 11.38
N ALA A 46 -2.75 8.13 12.42
CA ALA A 46 -1.77 8.80 13.27
C ALA A 46 -0.85 7.81 14.01
N LEU A 47 -1.39 6.69 14.51
CA LEU A 47 -0.59 5.64 15.15
C LEU A 47 0.36 4.98 14.16
N LEU A 48 -0.09 4.69 12.94
CA LEU A 48 0.75 4.10 11.89
C LEU A 48 1.85 5.07 11.43
N LEU A 49 1.54 6.36 11.30
CA LEU A 49 2.53 7.40 11.02
C LEU A 49 3.56 7.53 12.15
N ARG A 50 3.12 7.48 13.40
CA ARG A 50 4.01 7.51 14.57
C ARG A 50 4.91 6.28 14.60
N LEU A 51 4.37 5.10 14.27
CA LEU A 51 5.14 3.86 14.17
C LEU A 51 6.15 3.91 13.03
N LEU A 52 5.79 4.48 11.87
CA LEU A 52 6.73 4.72 10.76
C LEU A 52 7.90 5.59 11.21
N ARG A 53 7.63 6.67 11.97
CA ARG A 53 8.68 7.57 12.49
C ARG A 53 9.62 6.86 13.46
N ILE A 54 9.09 5.99 14.33
CA ILE A 54 9.88 5.26 15.33
C ILE A 54 10.70 4.14 14.69
N THR A 55 10.06 3.35 13.83
CA THR A 55 10.68 2.14 13.25
C THR A 55 11.53 2.42 12.02
N ARG A 56 11.45 3.63 11.45
CA ARG A 56 12.06 4.02 10.16
C ARG A 56 11.75 3.02 9.03
N ASN A 57 10.63 2.31 9.13
CA ASN A 57 10.28 1.24 8.20
C ASN A 57 9.60 1.80 6.95
N GLY A 58 10.33 2.66 6.23
CA GLY A 58 9.88 3.30 5.00
C GLY A 58 9.59 2.31 3.88
N ARG A 59 10.26 1.15 3.85
CA ARG A 59 9.97 0.10 2.87
C ARG A 59 8.60 -0.55 3.06
N ARG A 60 8.06 -0.64 4.29
CA ARG A 60 6.76 -1.28 4.51
C ARG A 60 5.60 -0.32 4.64
N TRP A 61 5.83 0.86 5.21
CA TRP A 61 4.79 1.84 5.54
C TRP A 61 5.04 3.21 4.93
N GLY A 62 6.05 3.36 4.07
CA GLY A 62 6.42 4.65 3.46
C GLY A 62 5.26 5.31 2.72
N PHE A 63 4.35 4.52 2.15
CA PHE A 63 3.15 5.03 1.46
C PHE A 63 2.20 5.87 2.34
N LEU A 64 2.33 5.82 3.66
CA LEU A 64 1.57 6.68 4.57
C LEU A 64 2.10 8.12 4.56
N ALA A 65 3.38 8.33 4.23
CA ALA A 65 3.97 9.65 4.13
C ALA A 65 3.52 10.34 2.83
N HIS A 66 3.25 11.64 2.90
CA HIS A 66 2.76 12.43 1.77
C HIS A 66 3.76 12.50 0.60
N ASP A 67 5.05 12.40 0.90
CA ASP A 67 6.15 12.44 -0.09
C ASP A 67 6.28 11.13 -0.90
N HIS A 68 5.58 10.06 -0.51
CA HIS A 68 5.76 8.75 -1.14
C HIS A 68 4.95 8.63 -2.45
N PRO A 69 5.51 8.05 -3.53
CA PRO A 69 4.84 7.93 -4.83
C PRO A 69 3.53 7.11 -4.79
N LEU A 70 3.39 6.21 -3.82
CA LEU A 70 2.17 5.40 -3.61
C LEU A 70 1.15 6.04 -2.66
N HIS A 71 1.43 7.22 -2.12
CA HIS A 71 0.51 7.91 -1.21
C HIS A 71 -0.84 8.24 -1.87
N PRO A 72 -0.90 8.75 -3.12
CA PRO A 72 -2.18 8.99 -3.78
C PRO A 72 -3.01 7.71 -3.96
N TYR A 73 -2.35 6.58 -4.27
CA TYR A 73 -3.03 5.29 -4.39
C TYR A 73 -3.64 4.85 -3.05
N TYR A 74 -2.89 4.99 -1.96
CA TYR A 74 -3.39 4.72 -0.61
C TYR A 74 -4.62 5.57 -0.27
N LEU A 75 -4.57 6.89 -0.52
CA LEU A 75 -5.70 7.79 -0.27
C LEU A 75 -6.93 7.40 -1.08
N GLN A 76 -6.76 7.09 -2.37
CA GLN A 76 -7.86 6.63 -3.23
C GLN A 76 -8.53 5.37 -2.67
N GLN A 77 -7.74 4.39 -2.20
CA GLN A 77 -8.28 3.17 -1.59
C GLN A 77 -8.99 3.47 -0.27
N LYS A 78 -8.44 4.36 0.57
CA LYS A 78 -9.04 4.76 1.85
C LYS A 78 -10.41 5.39 1.62
N VAL A 79 -10.50 6.37 0.72
CA VAL A 79 -11.77 7.03 0.35
C VAL A 79 -12.74 6.04 -0.28
N SER A 80 -12.28 5.17 -1.18
CA SER A 80 -13.14 4.16 -1.81
C SER A 80 -13.78 3.22 -0.77
N GLU A 81 -13.01 2.79 0.22
CA GLU A 81 -13.52 1.95 1.31
C GLU A 81 -14.46 2.71 2.25
N GLN A 82 -14.15 3.96 2.59
CA GLN A 82 -15.05 4.84 3.36
C GLN A 82 -16.38 5.03 2.62
N CYS A 83 -16.35 5.35 1.33
CA CYS A 83 -17.55 5.43 0.50
C CYS A 83 -18.31 4.11 0.43
N ARG A 84 -17.61 2.96 0.43
CA ARG A 84 -18.25 1.63 0.45
C ARG A 84 -18.97 1.34 1.76
N ILE A 85 -18.42 1.80 2.89
CA ILE A 85 -19.01 1.66 4.22
C ILE A 85 -20.22 2.60 4.38
N LEU A 86 -20.09 3.83 3.89
CA LEU A 86 -21.14 4.85 3.94
C LEU A 86 -22.26 4.59 2.94
N ARG A 87 -21.98 3.89 1.83
CA ARG A 87 -23.02 3.49 0.88
C ARG A 87 -24.04 2.65 1.65
N PRO A 88 -25.31 3.09 1.71
CA PRO A 88 -26.37 2.24 2.22
C PRO A 88 -26.31 0.99 1.36
N ARG A 89 -25.97 -0.14 1.96
CA ARG A 89 -26.42 -1.40 1.40
C ARG A 89 -27.93 -1.25 1.47
N HIS A 90 -28.56 -0.93 0.35
CA HIS A 90 -29.95 -1.29 0.17
C HIS A 90 -29.96 -2.77 0.51
N ASN A 91 -30.37 -3.07 1.75
CA ASN A 91 -30.83 -4.38 2.09
C ASN A 91 -31.77 -4.75 0.94
N ALA A 92 -31.56 -5.94 0.44
CA ALA A 92 -32.60 -6.75 -0.14
C ALA A 92 -33.82 -6.75 0.80
N ILE A 93 -34.58 -5.65 0.82
CA ILE A 93 -35.96 -5.55 1.26
C ILE A 93 -36.71 -5.61 -0.06
N GLY A 94 -36.84 -6.83 -0.58
CA GLY A 94 -37.24 -7.06 -1.95
C GLY A 94 -37.78 -8.45 -2.19
N ARG A 95 -38.68 -8.87 -1.28
CA ARG A 95 -39.67 -9.96 -1.40
C ARG A 95 -39.18 -11.39 -1.47
#